data_AF-A0A9P5UVS9-F1
#
_entry.id   AF-A0A9P5UVS9-F1
#
_cell.length_a   1.000
_cell.length_b   1.000
_cell.length_c   1.000
_cell.angle_alpha   90.00
_cell.angle_beta   90.00
_cell.angle_gamma   90.00
#
_symmetry.space_group_name_H-M   'P 1'
#
loop_
_entity.id
_entity.type
_entity.pdbx_description
1 polymer ?
#
loop_
_entity_poly.entity_id
_entity_poly.type
_entity_poly.pdbx_seq_one_letter_code
_entity_poly.pdbx_strand_id
1 'polypeptide(L)'
;MTSNTDGNLNAIFKAMQTLFLSDLPDEEYTKEVIDQFRSAFPRHSFLIIHPTHTIIGRHTQIHIERAATLWPTRGYNLYAMDYGDEVIITNTGARGFNNWCFSGQCRHEENVARFY
;
A
#
# COMPACT_ATOMS: atom_id res chain seq x y z
N MET A 1 -1.74 -24.34 4.39
CA MET A 1 -0.30 -24.10 4.19
C MET A 1 -0.10 -22.60 4.16
N THR A 2 0.36 -22.01 5.26
CA THR A 2 0.83 -20.61 5.31
C THR A 2 2.12 -20.54 4.49
N SER A 3 2.09 -19.81 3.39
CA SER A 3 3.21 -19.72 2.46
C SER A 3 4.39 -19.01 3.12
N ASN A 4 5.59 -19.54 2.91
CA ASN A 4 6.87 -19.04 3.43
C ASN A 4 7.21 -17.59 2.97
N THR A 5 6.38 -17.00 2.10
CA THR A 5 6.43 -15.62 1.62
C THR A 5 6.08 -14.59 2.70
N ASP A 6 5.15 -14.92 3.61
CA ASP A 6 4.62 -13.97 4.61
C ASP A 6 5.68 -13.53 5.63
N GLY A 7 6.63 -14.42 5.95
CA GLY A 7 7.73 -14.13 6.89
C GLY A 7 8.82 -13.23 6.30
N ASN A 8 9.10 -13.35 5.00
CA ASN A 8 10.13 -12.57 4.32
C ASN A 8 9.63 -11.15 3.98
N LEU A 9 8.37 -11.03 3.55
CA LEU A 9 7.73 -9.74 3.28
C LEU A 9 7.70 -8.86 4.52
N ASN A 10 7.30 -9.39 5.68
CA ASN A 10 7.24 -8.62 6.92
C ASN A 10 8.61 -8.08 7.39
N ALA A 11 9.68 -8.84 7.20
CA ALA A 11 11.03 -8.39 7.53
C ALA A 11 11.51 -7.28 6.58
N ILE A 12 11.23 -7.43 5.27
CA ILE A 12 11.61 -6.44 4.25
C ILE A 12 10.78 -5.16 4.41
N PHE A 13 9.49 -5.28 4.71
CA PHE A 13 8.62 -4.15 5.04
C PHE A 13 9.17 -3.32 6.21
N LYS A 14 9.61 -3.97 7.29
CA LYS A 14 10.23 -3.28 8.43
C LYS A 14 11.56 -2.61 8.07
N ALA A 15 12.38 -3.25 7.24
CA ALA A 15 13.63 -2.65 6.76
C ALA A 15 13.40 -1.45 5.83
N MET A 16 12.32 -1.48 5.06
CA MET A 16 11.93 -0.36 4.19
C MET A 16 11.25 0.77 4.97
N GLN A 17 10.56 0.48 6.08
CA GLN A 17 9.92 1.48 6.93
C GLN A 17 10.90 2.56 7.43
N THR A 18 12.16 2.20 7.68
CA THR A 18 13.23 3.13 8.06
C THR A 18 13.72 4.05 6.93
N LEU A 19 13.39 3.76 5.66
CA LEU A 19 13.83 4.53 4.50
C LEU A 19 12.85 5.67 4.12
N PHE A 20 11.69 5.77 4.78
CA PHE A 20 10.60 6.66 4.32
C PHE A 20 10.55 8.04 4.98
N LEU A 21 11.69 8.58 5.42
CA LEU A 21 11.80 9.98 5.84
C LEU A 21 11.94 10.87 4.60
N SER A 22 10.82 11.36 4.09
CA SER A 22 10.77 12.18 2.87
C SER A 22 9.78 13.34 3.01
N ASP A 23 10.19 14.53 2.57
CA ASP A 23 9.38 15.76 2.56
C ASP A 23 8.56 15.93 1.26
N LEU A 24 8.50 14.91 0.40
CA LEU A 24 7.77 14.95 -0.86
C LEU A 24 6.26 15.25 -0.70
N PRO A 25 5.60 15.87 -1.68
CA PRO A 25 4.14 15.88 -1.76
C PRO A 25 3.54 14.46 -1.61
N ASP A 26 2.34 14.32 -1.04
CA ASP A 26 1.79 12.99 -0.72
C ASP A 26 1.68 12.06 -1.94
N GLU A 27 1.31 12.60 -3.11
CA GLU A 27 1.22 11.83 -4.35
C GLU A 27 2.58 11.30 -4.81
N GLU A 28 3.62 12.14 -4.75
CA GLU A 28 4.99 11.75 -5.09
C GLU A 28 5.54 10.73 -4.10
N TYR A 29 5.29 10.95 -2.80
CA TYR A 29 5.67 10.01 -1.74
C TYR A 29 5.03 8.63 -1.95
N THR A 30 3.71 8.59 -2.12
CA THR A 30 2.98 7.32 -2.30
C THR A 30 3.41 6.60 -3.58
N LYS A 31 3.70 7.34 -4.65
CA LYS A 31 4.26 6.78 -5.89
C LYS A 31 5.66 6.19 -5.68
N GLU A 32 6.56 6.91 -5.01
CA GLU A 32 7.92 6.43 -4.75
C GLU A 32 7.91 5.14 -3.94
N VAL A 33 7.10 5.10 -2.87
CA VAL A 33 6.93 3.89 -2.04
C VAL A 33 6.49 2.70 -2.90
N ILE A 34 5.44 2.86 -3.71
CA ILE A 34 4.94 1.80 -4.58
C ILE A 34 5.99 1.35 -5.59
N ASP A 35 6.71 2.28 -6.22
CA ASP A 35 7.74 1.96 -7.21
C ASP A 35 8.89 1.14 -6.59
N GLN A 36 9.33 1.48 -5.37
CA GLN A 36 10.35 0.71 -4.64
C GLN A 36 9.87 -0.72 -4.33
N PHE A 37 8.65 -0.88 -3.82
CA PHE A 37 8.10 -2.20 -3.52
C PHE A 37 7.88 -3.06 -4.77
N ARG A 38 7.42 -2.46 -5.88
CA ARG A 38 7.26 -3.17 -7.15
C ARG A 38 8.58 -3.62 -7.74
N SER A 39 9.63 -2.79 -7.62
CA SER A 39 10.97 -3.16 -8.04
C SER A 39 11.49 -4.37 -7.25
N ALA A 40 11.27 -4.40 -5.93
CA ALA A 40 11.66 -5.51 -5.07
C ALA A 40 10.83 -6.78 -5.29
N PHE A 41 9.54 -6.64 -5.61
CA PHE A 41 8.58 -7.74 -5.68
C PHE A 41 7.69 -7.69 -6.94
N PRO A 42 8.26 -7.96 -8.13
CA PRO A 42 7.55 -7.77 -9.41
C PRO A 42 6.32 -8.68 -9.61
N ARG A 43 6.18 -9.73 -8.80
CA ARG A 43 5.07 -10.71 -8.83
C ARG A 43 3.90 -10.39 -7.90
N HIS A 44 3.93 -9.22 -7.24
CA HIS A 44 2.86 -8.80 -6.32
C HIS A 44 2.26 -7.49 -6.80
N SER A 45 0.96 -7.34 -6.62
CA SER A 45 0.28 -6.06 -6.68
C SER A 45 0.43 -5.32 -5.35
N PHE A 46 0.58 -4.00 -5.41
CA PHE A 46 0.69 -3.16 -4.22
C PHE A 46 -0.34 -2.04 -4.24
N LEU A 47 -0.82 -1.68 -3.05
CA LEU A 47 -1.66 -0.50 -2.81
C LEU A 47 -1.17 0.21 -1.55
N ILE A 48 -0.94 1.52 -1.65
CA ILE A 48 -0.82 2.41 -0.50
C ILE A 48 -2.05 3.30 -0.42
N ILE A 49 -2.66 3.41 0.75
CA ILE A 49 -3.94 4.12 0.97
C ILE A 49 -4.03 4.66 2.39
N HIS A 50 -4.78 5.73 2.62
CA HIS A 50 -5.14 6.18 3.97
C HIS A 50 -5.84 5.09 4.79
N PRO A 51 -5.83 5.15 6.14
CA PRO A 51 -6.37 4.10 6.99
C PRO A 51 -7.89 3.88 6.88
N THR A 52 -8.62 4.82 6.27
CA THR A 52 -10.08 4.78 6.14
C THR A 52 -10.51 4.03 4.87
N HIS A 53 -10.57 2.70 4.93
CA HIS A 53 -11.04 1.84 3.85
C HIS A 53 -11.47 0.46 4.39
N THR A 54 -12.06 -0.35 3.51
CA THR A 54 -12.32 -1.77 3.74
C THR A 54 -11.54 -2.62 2.76
N ILE A 55 -11.12 -3.81 3.17
CA ILE A 55 -10.41 -4.79 2.32
C ILE A 55 -11.01 -6.18 2.49
N ILE A 56 -11.16 -6.89 1.38
CA ILE A 56 -11.64 -8.29 1.32
C ILE A 56 -10.69 -9.07 0.41
N GLY A 57 -10.25 -10.24 0.86
CA GLY A 57 -9.34 -11.11 0.11
C GLY A 57 -8.00 -11.32 0.82
N ARG A 58 -7.14 -12.17 0.24
CA ARG A 58 -5.84 -12.51 0.82
C ARG A 58 -4.83 -11.39 0.58
N HIS A 59 -4.22 -10.89 1.65
CA HIS A 59 -3.27 -9.79 1.55
C HIS A 59 -2.29 -9.81 2.72
N THR A 60 -1.15 -9.14 2.54
CA THR A 60 -0.25 -8.71 3.62
C THR A 60 -0.36 -7.20 3.78
N GLN A 61 -0.37 -6.70 5.02
CA GLN A 61 -0.51 -5.29 5.33
C GLN A 61 0.61 -4.82 6.27
N ILE A 62 1.11 -3.61 6.04
CA ILE A 62 1.81 -2.82 7.05
C ILE A 62 1.21 -1.43 7.20
N HIS A 63 1.41 -0.84 8.38
CA HIS A 63 1.09 0.55 8.64
C HIS A 63 2.38 1.39 8.62
N ILE A 64 2.36 2.50 7.89
CA ILE A 64 3.48 3.42 7.72
C ILE A 64 3.05 4.78 8.25
N GLU A 65 3.76 5.28 9.26
CA GLU A 65 3.59 6.64 9.76
C GLU A 65 4.63 7.54 9.11
N ARG A 66 4.17 8.56 8.40
CA ARG A 66 5.03 9.59 7.81
C ARG A 66 5.05 10.81 8.72
N ALA A 67 6.24 11.27 9.12
CA ALA A 67 6.36 12.55 9.81
C ALA A 67 5.89 13.68 8.87
N ALA A 68 5.03 14.57 9.36
CA ALA A 68 4.57 15.73 8.61
C ALA A 68 5.02 17.02 9.30
N THR A 69 5.37 18.04 8.52
CA THR A 69 5.92 19.30 9.05
C THR A 69 4.93 20.07 9.93
N LEU A 70 3.61 19.84 9.76
CA LEU A 70 2.53 20.60 10.42
C LEU A 70 1.61 19.76 11.32
N TRP A 71 1.68 18.44 11.24
CA TRP A 71 0.83 17.50 11.99
C TRP A 71 1.71 16.36 12.51
N PRO A 72 1.40 15.73 13.66
CA PRO A 72 2.32 14.80 14.30
C PRO A 72 2.77 13.67 13.36
N THR A 73 1.84 13.02 12.66
CA THR A 73 2.14 12.06 11.59
C THR A 73 0.97 11.95 10.60
N ARG A 74 1.24 11.45 9.39
CA ARG A 74 0.26 10.98 8.40
C ARG A 74 0.41 9.47 8.25
N GLY A 75 -0.57 8.71 8.72
CA GLY A 75 -0.59 7.26 8.61
C GLY A 75 -1.08 6.79 7.23
N TYR A 76 -0.45 5.75 6.71
CA TYR A 76 -0.83 5.04 5.49
C TYR A 76 -0.84 3.53 5.76
N ASN A 77 -1.70 2.79 5.08
CA ASN A 77 -1.62 1.34 5.00
C ASN A 77 -1.06 0.96 3.64
N LEU A 78 -0.07 0.07 3.64
CA LEU A 78 0.50 -0.53 2.43
C LEU A 78 0.13 -2.00 2.39
N TYR A 79 -0.44 -2.42 1.27
CA TYR A 79 -0.87 -3.78 0.99
C TYR A 79 -0.01 -4.41 -0.08
N ALA A 80 0.31 -5.69 0.11
CA ALA A 80 0.85 -6.57 -0.91
C ALA A 80 -0.11 -7.73 -1.16
N MET A 81 -0.33 -8.03 -2.43
CA MET A 81 -1.27 -9.05 -2.91
C MET A 81 -0.57 -9.87 -3.98
N ASP A 82 -0.61 -11.20 -3.86
CA ASP A 82 -0.07 -12.08 -4.89
C ASP A 82 -0.91 -11.96 -6.17
N TYR A 83 -0.27 -12.02 -7.34
CA TYR A 83 -1.02 -12.14 -8.59
C TYR A 83 -1.86 -13.43 -8.60
N GLY A 84 -3.09 -13.33 -9.09
CA GLY A 84 -4.08 -14.41 -9.07
C GLY A 84 -5.01 -14.40 -7.85
N ASP A 85 -4.67 -13.68 -6.78
CA ASP A 85 -5.56 -13.51 -5.64
C ASP A 85 -6.56 -12.39 -5.90
N GLU A 86 -7.85 -12.70 -5.81
CA GLU A 86 -8.90 -11.67 -5.90
C GLU A 86 -8.95 -10.88 -4.59
N VAL A 87 -8.60 -9.60 -4.67
CA VAL A 87 -8.65 -8.67 -3.53
C VAL A 87 -9.42 -7.42 -3.90
N ILE A 88 -10.39 -7.07 -3.06
CA ILE A 88 -11.27 -5.91 -3.27
C ILE A 88 -11.01 -4.91 -2.15
N ILE A 89 -10.68 -3.69 -2.52
CA ILE A 89 -10.42 -2.58 -1.60
C ILE A 89 -11.38 -1.46 -1.90
N THR A 90 -12.06 -0.95 -0.89
CA THR A 90 -13.01 0.17 -1.02
C THR A 90 -12.58 1.33 -0.14
N ASN A 91 -12.27 2.47 -0.76
CA ASN A 91 -11.98 3.70 -0.06
C ASN A 91 -13.27 4.28 0.53
N THR A 92 -13.31 4.48 1.85
CA THR A 92 -14.48 5.01 2.57
C THR A 92 -14.19 6.36 3.22
N GLY A 93 -13.04 6.97 2.94
CA GLY A 93 -12.61 8.22 3.52
C GLY A 93 -13.27 9.47 2.90
N ALA A 94 -13.55 10.46 3.74
CA ALA A 94 -14.16 11.74 3.34
C ALA A 94 -13.28 12.63 2.42
N ARG A 95 -12.03 12.23 2.14
CA ARG A 95 -11.07 13.00 1.33
C ARG A 95 -10.87 12.47 -0.10
N GLY A 96 -11.69 11.51 -0.53
CA GLY A 96 -11.68 11.01 -1.91
C GLY A 96 -10.32 10.42 -2.35
N PHE A 97 -10.05 10.49 -3.65
CA PHE A 97 -8.93 9.82 -4.34
C PHE A 97 -7.54 10.39 -4.09
N ASN A 98 -7.42 11.49 -3.35
CA ASN A 98 -6.19 12.27 -3.36
C ASN A 98 -4.98 11.56 -2.74
N ASN A 99 -5.14 10.36 -2.19
CA ASN A 99 -4.07 9.67 -1.48
C ASN A 99 -4.27 8.15 -1.45
N TRP A 100 -4.34 7.57 -2.65
CA TRP A 100 -4.14 6.14 -2.86
C TRP A 100 -3.33 5.93 -4.13
N CYS A 101 -2.34 5.04 -4.08
CA CYS A 101 -1.50 4.73 -5.22
C CYS A 101 -1.37 3.21 -5.31
N PHE A 102 -1.44 2.68 -6.52
CA PHE A 102 -1.38 1.25 -6.76
C PHE A 102 -0.49 0.92 -7.96
N SER A 103 0.02 -0.30 -7.98
CA SER A 103 0.74 -0.85 -9.12
C SER A 103 0.64 -2.37 -9.14
N GLY A 104 0.55 -2.95 -10.34
CA GLY A 104 0.34 -4.38 -10.52
C GLY A 104 -0.90 -4.69 -11.36
N GLN A 105 -1.41 -5.90 -11.20
CA GLN A 105 -2.64 -6.35 -11.86
C GLN A 105 -3.82 -5.87 -11.04
N CYS A 106 -4.44 -4.77 -11.50
CA CYS A 106 -5.65 -4.26 -10.89
C CYS A 106 -6.57 -3.58 -11.92
N ARG A 107 -7.85 -3.55 -11.57
CA ARG A 107 -8.85 -2.66 -12.14
C ARG A 107 -9.32 -1.72 -11.05
N HIS A 108 -9.49 -0.47 -11.39
CA HIS A 108 -9.94 0.57 -10.47
C HIS A 108 -11.15 1.26 -11.08
N GLU A 109 -12.22 1.35 -10.30
CA GLU A 109 -13.45 2.05 -10.63
C GLU A 109 -13.87 2.88 -9.42
N GLU A 110 -13.93 4.20 -9.59
CA GLU A 110 -14.28 5.14 -8.52
C GLU A 110 -13.56 4.79 -7.21
N ASN A 111 -14.28 4.49 -6.13
CA ASN A 111 -13.75 4.17 -4.81
C ASN A 111 -13.34 2.71 -4.61
N VAL A 112 -13.36 1.88 -5.64
CA VAL A 112 -13.06 0.45 -5.55
C VAL A 112 -11.85 0.09 -6.41
N ALA A 113 -10.88 -0.59 -5.80
CA ALA A 113 -9.78 -1.24 -6.49
C ALA A 113 -9.95 -2.77 -6.37
N ARG A 114 -9.85 -3.46 -7.50
CA ARG A 114 -9.91 -4.91 -7.62
C ARG A 114 -8.58 -5.44 -8.15
N PHE A 115 -7.90 -6.23 -7.37
CA PHE A 115 -6.65 -6.90 -7.73
C PHE A 115 -6.93 -8.34 -8.13
N TYR A 116 -6.15 -8.87 -9.06
CA TYR A 116 -6.25 -10.22 -9.62
C TYR A 116 -4.91 -10.69 -10.15
#